data_AF-A0A917GAU5-F1
#
_entry.id   AF-A0A917GAU5-F1
#
_cell.length_a   1.000
_cell.length_b   1.000
_cell.length_c   1.000
_cell.angle_alpha   90.00
_cell.angle_beta   90.00
_cell.angle_gamma   90.00
#
_symmetry.space_group_name_H-M   'P 1'
#
loop_
_entity.id
_entity.type
_entity.pdbx_description
1 polymer ?
#
loop_
_entity_poly.entity_id
_entity_poly.type
_entity_poly.pdbx_seq_one_letter_code
_entity_poly.pdbx_strand_id
1 'polypeptide(L)'
;MNKEKGGLIKKKTPIMRPAVTVTKKQDADFGFDVPVKKETKKSATTPAVAPVKKSAQPLVSVDQLNVGTKVKTKSVKVPEIIHTELGLLGSFTDESKTYVILQKLIDSYVEHELTDRQQRQFKFMVDAFNQE
;
A
#
# COMPACT_ATOMS: atom_id res chain seq x y z
N MET A 1 49.28 23.07 -12.01
CA MET A 1 48.21 22.93 -11.00
C MET A 1 47.33 24.17 -11.07
N ASN A 2 46.09 24.07 -11.55
CA ASN A 2 45.08 25.11 -11.39
C ASN A 2 43.74 24.42 -11.11
N LYS A 3 43.31 24.50 -9.85
CA LYS A 3 42.02 24.00 -9.35
C LYS A 3 41.20 25.21 -8.94
N GLU A 4 40.51 25.84 -9.88
CA GLU A 4 39.45 26.79 -9.55
C GLU A 4 38.10 26.09 -9.61
N LYS A 5 37.49 26.04 -8.43
CA LYS A 5 36.33 25.24 -8.08
C LYS A 5 35.05 25.97 -8.52
N GLY A 6 34.18 25.22 -9.19
CA GLY A 6 32.72 25.32 -9.20
C GLY A 6 32.06 26.69 -9.05
N GLY A 7 31.46 27.19 -10.13
CA GLY A 7 30.54 28.32 -10.09
C GLY A 7 29.37 28.09 -9.13
N LEU A 8 29.08 29.10 -8.30
CA LEU A 8 28.05 29.08 -7.26
C LEU A 8 26.65 29.18 -7.89
N ILE A 9 25.95 28.05 -8.06
CA ILE A 9 24.58 28.04 -8.56
C ILE A 9 23.64 28.56 -7.47
N LYS A 10 23.13 29.79 -7.64
CA LYS A 10 22.11 30.37 -6.75
C LYS A 10 20.75 29.71 -7.03
N LYS A 11 20.20 28.99 -6.05
CA LYS A 11 18.88 28.35 -6.15
C LYS A 11 17.77 29.42 -6.16
N LYS A 12 16.91 29.43 -7.18
CA LYS A 12 15.72 30.29 -7.25
C LYS A 12 14.60 29.72 -6.38
N THR A 13 13.83 30.59 -5.73
CA THR A 13 12.66 30.22 -4.93
C THR A 13 11.49 29.76 -5.80
N PRO A 14 10.79 28.67 -5.46
CA PRO A 14 9.62 28.23 -6.22
C PRO A 14 8.46 29.21 -6.07
N ILE A 15 7.79 29.51 -7.19
CA ILE A 15 6.72 30.52 -7.32
C ILE A 15 5.37 30.00 -6.79
N MET A 16 5.19 28.68 -6.63
CA MET A 16 3.90 28.11 -6.28
C MET A 16 3.77 27.90 -4.76
N ARG A 17 2.85 28.64 -4.14
CA ARG A 17 2.39 28.37 -2.77
C ARG A 17 1.34 27.25 -2.81
N PRO A 18 1.30 26.32 -1.84
CA PRO A 18 0.26 25.31 -1.77
C PRO A 18 -1.11 25.94 -1.50
N ALA A 19 -2.17 25.28 -2.01
CA ALA A 19 -3.55 25.76 -1.89
C ALA A 19 -4.01 25.84 -0.43
N VAL A 20 -4.72 26.91 -0.08
CA VAL A 20 -5.35 27.08 1.24
C VAL A 20 -6.51 26.10 1.37
N THR A 21 -6.55 25.37 2.48
CA THR A 21 -7.65 24.44 2.80
C THR A 21 -8.94 25.22 3.08
N VAL A 22 -9.97 24.97 2.27
CA VAL A 22 -11.32 25.52 2.47
C VAL A 22 -12.01 24.71 3.57
N THR A 23 -12.21 25.30 4.74
CA THR A 23 -13.11 24.75 5.77
C THR A 23 -14.54 24.79 5.25
N LYS A 24 -15.10 23.63 4.91
CA LYS A 24 -16.54 23.47 4.67
C LYS A 24 -17.28 23.74 5.98
N LYS A 25 -18.19 24.71 6.00
CA LYS A 25 -19.17 24.83 7.07
C LYS A 25 -20.14 23.66 6.91
N GLN A 26 -20.27 22.83 7.95
CA GLN A 26 -21.36 21.85 8.04
C GLN A 26 -22.61 22.64 8.41
N ASP A 27 -23.41 22.99 7.41
CA ASP A 27 -24.73 23.55 7.64
C ASP A 27 -25.68 22.42 8.08
N ALA A 28 -26.29 22.65 9.25
CA ALA A 28 -27.52 22.08 9.76
C ALA A 28 -27.64 20.55 9.89
N ASP A 29 -27.47 20.12 11.15
CA ASP A 29 -28.35 19.20 11.88
C ASP A 29 -29.44 18.47 11.05
N PHE A 30 -29.17 17.20 10.73
CA PHE A 30 -30.22 16.19 10.57
C PHE A 30 -30.23 15.34 11.84
N GLY A 31 -30.98 15.79 12.85
CA GLY A 31 -31.24 15.04 14.06
C GLY A 31 -32.27 13.94 13.79
N PHE A 32 -31.88 12.68 13.98
CA PHE A 32 -32.82 11.57 14.10
C PHE A 32 -33.00 11.26 15.59
N ASP A 33 -34.14 11.66 16.17
CA ASP A 33 -34.48 11.36 17.56
C ASP A 33 -34.88 9.88 17.68
N VAL A 34 -33.98 9.08 18.25
CA VAL A 34 -34.30 7.74 18.74
C VAL A 34 -34.80 7.89 20.18
N PRO A 35 -36.04 7.49 20.53
CA PRO A 35 -36.46 7.52 21.92
C PRO A 35 -35.82 6.36 22.69
N VAL A 36 -34.62 6.57 23.24
CA VAL A 36 -34.02 5.70 24.24
C VAL A 36 -34.57 6.08 25.62
N LYS A 37 -35.24 5.13 26.27
CA LYS A 37 -35.63 5.24 27.69
C LYS A 37 -34.36 5.31 28.56
N LYS A 38 -34.19 6.47 29.20
CA LYS A 38 -33.45 6.81 30.43
C LYS A 38 -32.64 5.68 31.07
N GLU A 39 -31.33 5.90 31.31
CA GLU A 39 -30.73 5.90 32.65
C GLU A 39 -29.53 6.89 32.76
N THR A 40 -29.67 7.81 33.72
CA THR A 40 -28.63 8.42 34.60
C THR A 40 -27.44 9.24 34.06
N LYS A 41 -27.62 10.58 34.14
CA LYS A 41 -26.81 11.61 34.85
C LYS A 41 -25.26 11.50 34.89
N LYS A 42 -24.59 12.57 34.44
CA LYS A 42 -23.67 13.49 35.19
C LYS A 42 -22.96 14.43 34.20
N SER A 43 -23.31 15.71 34.14
CA SER A 43 -22.74 16.84 34.92
C SER A 43 -21.26 17.15 34.64
N ALA A 44 -21.07 18.20 33.82
CA ALA A 44 -20.17 19.33 34.02
C ALA A 44 -18.63 19.15 34.09
N THR A 45 -17.97 20.17 33.52
CA THR A 45 -16.72 20.83 33.95
C THR A 45 -15.51 20.59 33.04
N THR A 46 -15.19 21.59 32.22
CA THR A 46 -13.83 21.83 31.69
C THR A 46 -12.85 22.06 32.85
N PRO A 47 -11.56 21.67 32.71
CA PRO A 47 -10.58 22.70 32.38
C PRO A 47 -9.44 22.25 31.46
N ALA A 48 -8.79 23.25 30.87
CA ALA A 48 -7.66 23.21 29.95
C ALA A 48 -6.36 22.62 30.54
N VAL A 49 -5.58 21.89 29.73
CA VAL A 49 -4.10 21.75 29.87
C VAL A 49 -3.42 21.56 28.50
N ALA A 50 -2.29 22.23 28.34
CA ALA A 50 -1.37 22.42 27.21
C ALA A 50 -0.86 21.15 26.45
N PRO A 51 -0.27 21.30 25.24
CA PRO A 51 0.21 20.18 24.43
C PRO A 51 1.52 19.58 24.96
N VAL A 52 1.50 18.28 25.26
CA VAL A 52 2.69 17.50 25.61
C VAL A 52 3.48 17.15 24.34
N LYS A 53 4.64 17.78 24.14
CA LYS A 53 5.67 17.32 23.20
C LYS A 53 6.14 15.93 23.64
N LYS A 54 5.89 14.89 22.86
CA LYS A 54 6.56 13.59 23.02
C LYS A 54 7.69 13.47 22.02
N SER A 55 8.87 13.35 22.62
CA SER A 55 10.18 13.09 22.05
C SER A 55 10.22 11.84 21.18
N ALA A 56 11.17 11.85 20.25
CA ALA A 56 11.57 10.76 19.39
C ALA A 56 11.73 9.43 20.13
N GLN A 57 11.23 8.35 19.52
CA GLN A 57 11.66 6.98 19.77
C GLN A 57 12.22 6.41 18.46
N PRO A 58 13.28 5.58 18.51
CA PRO A 58 13.89 5.01 17.31
C PRO A 58 12.97 3.96 16.70
N LEU A 59 12.79 3.98 15.38
CA LEU A 59 12.11 2.92 14.64
C LEU A 59 12.92 1.62 14.75
N VAL A 60 12.51 0.75 15.67
CA VAL A 60 12.91 -0.66 15.60
C VAL A 60 12.16 -1.26 14.41
N SER A 61 12.91 -1.80 13.44
CA SER A 61 12.35 -2.43 12.26
C SER A 61 11.45 -3.60 12.66
N VAL A 62 10.20 -3.53 12.21
CA VAL A 62 9.11 -4.49 12.49
C VAL A 62 9.44 -5.92 12.05
N ASP A 63 10.51 -6.10 11.27
CA ASP A 63 10.91 -7.36 10.65
C ASP A 63 11.44 -8.43 11.63
N GLN A 64 11.79 -8.08 12.87
CA GLN A 64 12.40 -9.04 13.81
C GLN A 64 11.42 -9.80 14.72
N LEU A 65 10.12 -9.48 14.67
CA LEU A 65 9.13 -10.03 15.62
C LEU A 65 8.22 -11.14 15.06
N ASN A 66 8.31 -11.47 13.77
CA ASN A 66 7.39 -12.42 13.14
C ASN A 66 8.04 -13.78 12.89
N VAL A 67 8.08 -14.62 13.93
CA VAL A 67 8.34 -16.06 13.78
C VAL A 67 7.05 -16.72 13.29
N GLY A 68 7.00 -17.14 12.02
CA GLY A 68 5.89 -17.95 11.48
C GLY A 68 5.26 -17.47 10.16
N THR A 69 5.55 -16.27 9.68
CA THR A 69 4.96 -15.74 8.43
C THR A 69 6.05 -15.29 7.45
N LYS A 70 6.68 -16.24 6.77
CA LYS A 70 7.64 -15.97 5.68
C LYS A 70 7.01 -16.06 4.29
N VAL A 71 5.72 -15.76 4.14
CA VAL A 71 5.12 -15.62 2.80
C VAL A 71 5.34 -14.18 2.35
N LYS A 72 6.36 -13.96 1.52
CA LYS A 72 6.63 -12.66 0.90
C LYS A 72 5.63 -12.44 -0.24
N THR A 73 4.53 -11.74 0.03
CA THR A 73 3.59 -11.34 -1.03
C THR A 73 4.03 -10.04 -1.67
N LYS A 74 4.03 -9.99 -3.00
CA LYS A 74 4.29 -8.77 -3.78
C LYS A 74 3.01 -8.35 -4.52
N SER A 75 2.75 -7.05 -4.59
CA SER A 75 1.63 -6.49 -5.37
C SER A 75 2.10 -6.13 -6.77
N VAL A 76 1.35 -6.51 -7.80
CA VAL A 76 1.57 -6.14 -9.20
C VAL A 76 0.42 -5.27 -9.67
N LYS A 77 0.71 -4.14 -10.33
CA LYS A 77 -0.32 -3.30 -10.96
C LYS A 77 -0.67 -3.89 -12.31
N VAL A 78 -1.97 -4.07 -12.55
CA VAL A 78 -2.49 -4.69 -13.77
C VAL A 78 -3.60 -3.79 -14.33
N PRO A 79 -3.75 -3.67 -15.67
CA PRO A 79 -4.89 -3.00 -16.28
C PRO A 79 -6.25 -3.51 -15.76
N GLU A 80 -7.24 -2.63 -15.71
CA GLU A 80 -8.57 -2.91 -15.15
C GLU A 80 -9.26 -4.10 -15.84
N ILE A 81 -9.16 -4.18 -17.17
CA ILE A 81 -9.72 -5.27 -17.98
C ILE A 81 -9.22 -6.63 -17.46
N ILE A 82 -7.90 -6.79 -17.35
CA ILE A 82 -7.28 -8.05 -16.90
C ILE A 82 -7.64 -8.33 -15.43
N HIS A 83 -7.73 -7.30 -14.58
CA HIS A 83 -8.17 -7.51 -13.19
C HIS A 83 -9.60 -8.06 -13.13
N THR A 84 -10.52 -7.54 -13.95
CA THR A 84 -11.89 -8.07 -14.03
C THR A 84 -11.94 -9.49 -14.59
N GLU A 85 -11.16 -9.78 -15.63
CA GLU A 85 -11.07 -11.12 -16.21
C GLU A 85 -10.49 -12.13 -15.22
N LEU A 86 -9.46 -11.77 -14.46
CA LEU A 86 -8.90 -12.62 -13.39
C LEU A 86 -9.91 -12.85 -12.26
N GLY A 87 -10.69 -11.84 -11.90
CA GLY A 87 -11.77 -11.97 -10.92
C GLY A 87 -12.87 -12.92 -11.38
N LEU A 88 -13.27 -12.83 -12.65
CA LEU A 88 -14.24 -13.75 -13.26
C LEU A 88 -13.66 -15.17 -13.37
N LEU A 89 -12.40 -15.31 -13.76
CA LEU A 89 -11.73 -16.61 -13.84
C LEU A 89 -11.70 -17.33 -12.47
N GLY A 90 -11.54 -16.56 -11.38
CA GLY A 90 -11.64 -17.08 -10.01
C GLY A 90 -13.05 -17.50 -9.58
N SER A 91 -14.09 -17.13 -10.33
CA SER A 91 -15.44 -17.65 -10.09
C SER A 91 -15.68 -19.01 -10.77
N PHE A 92 -14.94 -19.32 -11.83
CA PHE A 92 -15.04 -20.58 -12.58
C PHE A 92 -14.06 -21.65 -12.08
N THR A 93 -12.95 -21.21 -11.51
CA THR A 93 -11.98 -22.09 -10.86
C THR A 93 -12.30 -22.09 -9.38
N ASP A 94 -12.45 -23.26 -8.73
CA ASP A 94 -12.71 -23.36 -7.27
C ASP A 94 -11.56 -22.80 -6.39
N GLU A 95 -10.62 -22.08 -7.00
CA GLU A 95 -9.46 -21.50 -6.38
C GLU A 95 -9.80 -20.15 -5.77
N SER A 96 -9.91 -20.15 -4.44
CA SER A 96 -10.17 -18.92 -3.66
C SER A 96 -9.08 -17.84 -3.75
N LYS A 97 -7.92 -18.13 -4.37
CA LYS A 97 -6.73 -17.27 -4.29
C LYS A 97 -6.19 -16.94 -5.68
N THR A 98 -6.24 -15.65 -6.04
CA THR A 98 -5.80 -15.12 -7.33
C THR A 98 -4.36 -15.50 -7.70
N TYR A 99 -3.46 -15.63 -6.72
CA TYR A 99 -2.08 -16.02 -7.00
C TYR A 99 -1.94 -17.46 -7.50
N VAL A 100 -2.86 -18.36 -7.14
CA VAL A 100 -2.85 -19.75 -7.61
C VAL A 100 -3.28 -19.80 -9.08
N ILE A 101 -4.32 -19.02 -9.41
CA ILE A 101 -4.79 -18.85 -10.79
C ILE A 101 -3.66 -18.28 -11.65
N LEU A 102 -2.97 -17.23 -11.19
CA LEU A 102 -1.82 -16.65 -11.89
C LEU A 102 -0.69 -17.68 -12.07
N GLN A 103 -0.41 -18.51 -11.06
CA GLN A 103 0.60 -19.56 -11.18
C GLN A 103 0.22 -20.57 -12.25
N LYS A 104 -1.03 -21.05 -12.27
CA LYS A 104 -1.52 -21.97 -13.29
C LYS A 104 -1.48 -21.38 -14.69
N LEU A 105 -1.81 -20.09 -14.84
CA LEU A 105 -1.70 -19.40 -16.13
C LEU A 105 -0.25 -19.34 -16.62
N ILE A 106 0.70 -19.08 -15.71
CA ILE A 106 2.13 -19.10 -16.04
C ILE A 106 2.57 -20.50 -16.44
N ASP A 107 2.26 -21.52 -15.63
CA ASP A 107 2.66 -22.90 -15.88
C ASP A 107 2.09 -23.42 -17.21
N SER A 108 0.79 -23.18 -17.45
CA SER A 108 0.12 -23.53 -18.71
C SER A 108 0.73 -22.83 -19.92
N TYR A 109 1.12 -21.57 -19.80
CA TYR A 109 1.76 -20.84 -20.89
C TYR A 109 3.17 -21.39 -21.18
N VAL A 110 3.93 -21.70 -20.13
CA VAL A 110 5.27 -22.27 -20.25
C VAL A 110 5.20 -23.65 -20.91
N GLU A 111 4.25 -24.48 -20.54
CA GLU A 111 4.12 -25.84 -21.06
C GLU A 111 3.64 -25.90 -22.52
N HIS A 112 2.72 -25.03 -22.93
CA HIS A 112 2.08 -25.12 -24.25
C HIS A 112 2.62 -24.15 -25.30
N GLU A 113 3.07 -22.96 -24.91
CA GLU A 113 3.44 -21.90 -25.86
C GLU A 113 4.96 -21.75 -26.03
N LEU A 114 5.75 -22.16 -25.03
CA LEU A 114 7.22 -22.03 -25.09
C LEU A 114 7.89 -23.25 -25.74
N THR A 115 8.92 -22.98 -26.53
CA THR A 115 9.84 -24.02 -27.03
C THR A 115 10.69 -24.60 -25.89
N ASP A 116 11.14 -25.85 -26.04
CA ASP A 116 12.02 -26.53 -25.05
C ASP A 116 13.21 -25.69 -24.60
N ARG A 117 13.80 -24.92 -25.53
CA ARG A 117 14.91 -24.02 -25.22
C ARG A 117 14.48 -22.87 -24.32
N GLN A 118 13.33 -22.25 -24.61
CA GLN A 118 12.77 -21.16 -23.81
C GLN A 118 12.31 -21.64 -22.43
N GLN A 119 11.72 -22.83 -22.35
CA GLN A 119 11.34 -23.44 -21.07
C GLN A 119 12.55 -23.63 -20.14
N ARG A 120 13.67 -24.14 -20.68
CA ARG A 120 14.93 -24.29 -19.91
C ARG A 120 15.49 -22.95 -19.45
N GLN A 121 15.42 -21.92 -20.30
CA GLN A 121 15.85 -20.57 -19.95
C GLN A 121 14.98 -19.96 -18.85
N PHE A 122 13.66 -20.10 -18.97
CA PHE A 122 12.72 -19.63 -17.96
C PHE A 122 12.99 -20.28 -16.61
N LYS A 123 13.14 -21.61 -16.58
CA LYS A 123 13.46 -22.35 -15.35
C LYS A 123 14.77 -21.88 -14.71
N PHE A 124 15.82 -21.72 -15.51
CA PHE A 124 17.10 -21.23 -15.00
C PHE A 124 17.01 -19.83 -14.38
N MET A 125 16.25 -18.93 -15.00
CA MET A 125 16.03 -17.59 -14.44
C MET A 125 15.24 -17.62 -13.14
N VAL A 126 14.17 -18.43 -13.07
CA VAL A 126 13.36 -18.59 -11.85
C VAL A 126 14.19 -19.16 -10.70
N ASP A 127 15.01 -20.18 -10.97
CA ASP A 127 15.88 -20.79 -9.95
C ASP A 127 16.91 -19.78 -9.41
N ALA A 128 17.48 -18.93 -10.27
CA ALA A 128 18.39 -17.86 -9.86
C ALA A 128 17.73 -16.82 -8.95
N PHE A 129 16.50 -16.39 -9.28
CA PHE A 129 15.74 -15.42 -8.47
C PHE A 129 15.30 -15.96 -7.10
N ASN A 130 15.14 -17.27 -6.96
CA ASN A 130 14.70 -17.90 -5.71
C ASN A 130 15.87 -18.23 -4.75
N GLN A 131 17.10 -18.23 -5.26
CA GLN A 131 18.31 -18.50 -4.45
C GLN A 131 18.92 -17.24 -3.82
N GLU A 132 18.39 -16.05 -4.13
CA GLU A 132 18.69 -14.76 -3.46
C GLU A 132 17.85 -14.54 -2.18
#